data_AF-A0AA38T2N2-F1
#
_entry.id   AF-A0AA38T2N2-F1
#
_cell.length_a   1.000
_cell.length_b   1.000
_cell.length_c   1.000
_cell.angle_alpha   90.00
_cell.angle_beta   90.00
_cell.angle_gamma   90.00
#
_symmetry.space_group_name_H-M   'P 1'
#
loop_
_entity.id
_entity.type
_entity.pdbx_description
1 polymer ?
#
loop_
_entity_poly.entity_id
_entity_poly.type
_entity_poly.pdbx_seq_one_letter_code
_entity_poly.pdbx_strand_id
1 'polypeptide(L)'
;MMSLTLSCPILALPSYWVPEKSHITTRVMGTFGYVAPEYANSGLLNEKSDVYSFGVLLLEAITGRDPVDYGRPADEFRCVVFQVNLVDWLKMMVGNRRSEEVVDPNIGSRPSRTALKRALLTALRCV
;
A
#
# COMPACT_ATOMS: atom_id res chain seq x y z
N MET A 1 -34.44 7.13 -31.25
CA MET A 1 -33.18 6.70 -31.89
C MET A 1 -32.16 7.79 -31.60
N MET A 2 -31.55 7.75 -30.40
CA MET A 2 -30.65 8.79 -29.90
C MET A 2 -29.21 8.43 -30.29
N SER A 3 -28.64 9.18 -31.24
CA SER A 3 -27.19 9.23 -31.44
C SER A 3 -26.61 10.17 -30.40
N LEU A 4 -25.99 9.62 -29.36
CA LEU A 4 -25.08 10.35 -28.48
C LEU A 4 -23.66 10.08 -28.95
N THR A 5 -23.09 11.00 -29.71
CA THR A 5 -21.63 11.10 -29.90
C THR A 5 -21.03 11.54 -28.58
N LEU A 6 -20.61 10.57 -27.76
CA LEU A 6 -19.79 10.82 -26.57
C LEU A 6 -18.40 11.26 -27.02
N SER A 7 -18.16 12.56 -26.93
CA SER A 7 -16.82 13.14 -26.84
C SER A 7 -16.23 12.77 -25.47
N CYS A 8 -15.65 11.58 -25.35
CA CYS A 8 -14.78 11.20 -24.24
C CYS A 8 -13.32 11.37 -24.67
N PRO A 9 -12.60 12.42 -24.21
CA PRO A 9 -11.17 12.52 -24.38
C PRO A 9 -10.49 11.71 -23.27
N ILE A 10 -10.56 10.37 -23.33
CA ILE A 10 -9.80 9.49 -22.41
C ILE A 10 -8.78 8.63 -23.18
N LEU A 11 -8.78 8.68 -24.51
CA LEU A 11 -7.69 8.14 -25.34
C LEU A 11 -6.57 9.16 -25.49
N ALA A 12 -5.89 9.47 -24.39
CA ALA A 12 -4.54 10.01 -24.42
C ALA A 12 -3.65 9.02 -23.67
N LEU A 13 -3.31 7.92 -24.37
CA LEU A 13 -2.24 7.02 -23.98
C LEU A 13 -0.92 7.54 -24.58
N PRO A 14 -0.03 8.17 -23.80
CA PRO A 14 1.41 7.97 -23.93
C PRO A 14 1.79 6.96 -22.82
N SER A 15 2.50 5.87 -23.04
CA SER A 15 3.61 5.66 -23.96
C SER A 15 4.07 4.21 -23.82
N TYR A 16 4.17 3.52 -24.96
CA TYR A 16 5.20 2.54 -25.32
C TYR A 16 5.63 1.51 -24.25
N TRP A 17 5.03 0.31 -24.29
CA TRP A 17 5.67 -0.90 -23.81
C TRP A 17 6.95 -1.13 -24.63
N VAL A 18 8.12 -0.70 -24.14
CA VAL A 18 9.42 -1.11 -24.66
C VAL A 18 9.72 -2.47 -24.02
N PRO A 19 9.91 -3.56 -24.79
CA PRO A 19 10.17 -4.90 -24.22
C PRO A 19 11.49 -5.04 -23.44
N GLU A 20 12.27 -3.97 -23.29
CA GLU A 20 13.59 -3.96 -22.64
C GLU A 20 13.67 -3.14 -21.35
N LYS A 21 12.56 -2.54 -20.87
CA LYS A 21 12.56 -1.79 -19.62
C LYS A 21 11.49 -2.35 -18.68
N SER A 22 11.91 -2.91 -17.56
CA SER A 22 11.06 -3.47 -16.49
C SER A 22 10.31 -2.41 -15.66
N HIS A 23 10.10 -1.22 -16.23
CA HIS A 23 9.43 -0.11 -15.56
C HIS A 23 8.59 0.71 -16.53
N ILE A 24 7.50 1.26 -16.01
CA ILE A 24 6.59 2.14 -16.73
C ILE A 24 6.67 3.52 -16.07
N THR A 25 7.08 4.55 -16.82
CA THR A 25 7.03 5.93 -16.35
C THR A 25 5.60 6.45 -16.53
N THR A 26 4.88 6.66 -15.43
CA THR A 26 3.51 7.19 -15.45
C THR A 26 3.41 8.41 -14.53
N ARG A 27 2.38 9.24 -14.71
CA ARG A 27 2.01 10.19 -13.66
C ARG A 27 1.73 9.39 -12.39
N VAL A 28 2.31 9.79 -11.24
CA VAL A 28 2.08 9.10 -9.96
C VAL A 28 0.58 9.05 -9.69
N MET A 29 0.03 7.84 -9.77
CA MET A 29 -1.37 7.52 -9.58
C MET A 29 -1.43 6.28 -8.71
N GLY A 30 -2.15 6.34 -7.59
CA GLY A 30 -2.24 5.22 -6.66
C GLY A 30 -3.03 5.58 -5.41
N THR A 31 -3.46 4.56 -4.68
CA THR A 31 -4.16 4.73 -3.41
C THR A 31 -3.15 5.08 -2.32
N PHE A 32 -3.35 6.21 -1.65
CA PHE A 32 -2.51 6.62 -0.52
C PHE A 32 -2.40 5.47 0.50
N GLY A 33 -1.19 5.15 0.94
CA GLY A 33 -0.90 4.04 1.86
C GLY A 33 -0.27 2.81 1.19
N TYR A 34 -0.60 2.53 -0.07
CA TYR A 34 -0.03 1.39 -0.82
C TYR A 34 1.10 1.80 -1.75
N VAL A 35 1.24 3.10 -2.02
CA VAL A 35 2.26 3.63 -2.92
C VAL A 35 3.65 3.48 -2.32
N ALA A 36 4.52 2.75 -3.01
CA ALA A 36 5.92 2.60 -2.64
C ALA A 36 6.63 3.96 -2.62
N PRO A 37 7.49 4.25 -1.63
CA PRO A 37 8.16 5.54 -1.51
C PRO A 37 9.07 5.83 -2.72
N GLU A 38 9.68 4.81 -3.31
CA GLU A 38 10.46 4.91 -4.53
C GLU A 38 9.60 5.28 -5.75
N TYR A 39 8.36 4.78 -5.85
CA TYR A 39 7.43 5.15 -6.91
C TYR A 39 6.94 6.59 -6.72
N ALA A 40 6.65 7.01 -5.48
CA ALA A 40 6.26 8.38 -5.17
C ALA A 40 7.35 9.41 -5.54
N ASN A 41 8.63 9.08 -5.32
CA ASN A 41 9.75 9.98 -5.57
C ASN A 41 10.20 9.97 -7.04
N SER A 42 10.19 8.81 -7.71
CA SER A 42 10.72 8.67 -9.07
C SER A 42 9.67 8.73 -10.18
N GLY A 43 8.41 8.44 -9.87
CA GLY A 43 7.35 8.25 -10.88
C GLY A 43 7.53 7.00 -11.76
N LEU A 44 8.48 6.12 -11.42
CA LEU A 44 8.74 4.88 -12.14
C LEU A 44 8.03 3.72 -11.45
N LEU A 45 6.97 3.23 -12.10
CA LEU A 45 6.28 2.02 -11.67
C LEU A 45 7.12 0.80 -12.07
N ASN A 46 7.40 -0.09 -11.14
CA ASN A 46 8.21 -1.29 -11.37
C ASN A 46 7.60 -2.49 -10.63
N GLU A 47 8.10 -3.70 -10.89
CA GLU A 47 7.63 -4.90 -10.19
C GLU A 47 7.85 -4.82 -8.66
N LYS A 48 8.83 -4.02 -8.20
CA LYS A 48 9.10 -3.83 -6.76
C LYS A 48 8.02 -2.99 -6.07
N SER A 49 7.45 -1.99 -6.76
CA SER A 49 6.34 -1.21 -6.22
C SER A 49 5.07 -2.05 -6.04
N ASP A 50 4.89 -3.07 -6.87
CA ASP A 50 3.79 -4.04 -6.71
C ASP A 50 4.04 -4.95 -5.49
N VAL A 51 5.30 -5.39 -5.29
CA VAL A 51 5.68 -6.17 -4.10
C VAL A 51 5.49 -5.36 -2.81
N TYR A 52 5.83 -4.07 -2.82
CA TYR A 52 5.60 -3.17 -1.69
C TYR A 52 4.10 -3.09 -1.36
N SER A 53 3.28 -2.83 -2.39
CA SER A 53 1.82 -2.73 -2.25
C SER A 53 1.21 -4.02 -1.69
N PHE A 54 1.69 -5.18 -2.16
CA PHE A 54 1.31 -6.49 -1.63
C PHE A 54 1.70 -6.67 -0.15
N GLY A 55 2.88 -6.19 0.24
CA GLY A 55 3.33 -6.18 1.63
C GLY A 55 2.38 -5.40 2.54
N VAL A 56 1.98 -4.20 2.14
CA VAL A 56 1.00 -3.37 2.89
C VAL A 56 -0.35 -4.09 2.98
N LEU A 57 -0.85 -4.66 1.89
CA LEU A 57 -2.11 -5.41 1.86
C LEU A 57 -2.06 -6.65 2.78
N LEU A 58 -0.93 -7.35 2.82
CA LEU A 58 -0.75 -8.49 3.73
C LEU A 58 -0.78 -8.03 5.20
N LEU A 59 -0.23 -6.86 5.52
CA LEU A 59 -0.31 -6.29 6.86
C LEU A 59 -1.72 -5.87 7.24
N GLU A 60 -2.42 -5.23 6.33
CA GLU A 60 -3.84 -4.87 6.49
C GLU A 60 -4.68 -6.13 6.76
N ALA A 61 -4.48 -7.20 6.00
CA ALA A 61 -5.20 -8.46 6.20
C ALA A 61 -4.91 -9.12 7.57
N ILE A 62 -3.70 -8.98 8.11
CA ILE A 62 -3.34 -9.51 9.44
C ILE A 62 -3.89 -8.63 10.57
N THR A 63 -3.84 -7.31 10.39
CA THR A 63 -4.14 -6.33 11.42
C THR A 63 -5.61 -5.91 11.46
N GLY A 64 -6.34 -6.07 10.36
CA GLY A 64 -7.69 -5.55 10.18
C GLY A 64 -7.75 -4.03 10.24
N ARG A 65 -6.63 -3.34 10.04
CA ARG A 65 -6.52 -1.87 10.09
C ARG A 65 -6.26 -1.33 8.71
N ASP A 66 -6.96 -0.26 8.36
CA ASP A 66 -6.67 0.50 7.15
C ASP A 66 -5.24 1.05 7.21
N PRO A 67 -4.47 0.98 6.10
CA PRO A 67 -3.11 1.52 6.06
C PRO A 67 -3.07 3.05 6.16
N VAL A 68 -4.21 3.72 5.98
CA VAL A 68 -4.37 5.17 6.12
C VAL A 68 -5.61 5.48 6.95
N ASP A 69 -5.42 6.17 8.08
CA ASP A 69 -6.51 6.69 8.89
C ASP A 69 -7.14 7.93 8.22
N TYR A 70 -8.26 7.77 7.52
CA TYR A 70 -9.01 8.88 6.91
C TYR A 70 -9.84 9.71 7.91
N GLY A 71 -9.89 9.29 9.18
CA GLY A 71 -10.75 9.87 10.21
C GLY A 71 -10.23 11.15 10.88
N ARG A 72 -9.04 11.64 10.52
CA ARG A 72 -8.50 12.90 11.07
C ARG A 72 -8.85 14.06 10.14
N PRO A 73 -9.53 15.12 10.64
CA PRO A 73 -9.88 16.27 9.82
C PRO A 73 -8.61 16.92 9.25
N ALA A 74 -8.64 17.22 7.95
CA ALA A 74 -7.56 17.79 7.15
C ALA A 74 -7.20 19.26 7.50
N ASP A 75 -7.60 19.73 8.68
CA ASP A 75 -7.51 21.12 9.15
C ASP A 75 -6.09 21.53 9.53
N GLU A 76 -5.31 20.63 10.11
CA GLU A 76 -3.97 20.96 10.57
C GLU A 76 -2.95 20.50 9.55
N PHE A 77 -2.05 21.41 9.18
CA PHE A 77 -0.86 21.30 8.29
C PHE A 77 0.12 20.19 8.71
N ARG A 78 -0.38 18.96 8.83
CA ARG A 78 0.28 17.73 9.28
C ARG A 78 -0.15 16.52 8.44
N CYS A 79 -0.90 16.73 7.35
CA CYS A 79 -1.21 15.73 6.33
C CYS A 79 0.04 15.04 5.74
N VAL A 80 1.24 15.62 5.91
CA VAL A 80 2.50 15.01 5.45
C VAL A 80 3.23 14.24 6.57
N VAL A 81 2.86 14.37 7.86
CA VAL A 81 3.75 13.96 8.97
C VAL A 81 3.10 13.09 10.05
N PHE A 82 1.77 12.89 10.05
CA PHE A 82 1.13 11.90 10.95
C PHE A 82 0.27 10.88 10.20
N GLN A 83 0.77 10.42 9.05
CA GLN A 83 0.51 9.04 8.63
C GLN A 83 1.27 8.17 9.63
N VAL A 84 0.57 7.57 10.59
CA VAL A 84 1.14 6.44 11.32
C VAL A 84 1.17 5.31 10.30
N ASN A 85 2.23 5.27 9.48
CA ASN A 85 2.40 4.25 8.48
C ASN A 85 2.22 2.89 9.19
N LEU A 86 1.26 2.09 8.74
CA LEU A 86 0.99 0.76 9.28
C LEU A 86 2.29 -0.05 9.42
N VAL A 87 3.23 0.17 8.49
CA VAL A 87 4.56 -0.41 8.45
C VAL A 87 5.45 0.08 9.59
N ASP A 88 5.45 1.38 9.92
CA ASP A 88 6.27 1.95 10.99
C ASP A 88 5.74 1.55 12.37
N TRP A 89 4.41 1.56 12.54
CA TRP A 89 3.77 1.01 13.73
C TRP A 89 4.10 -0.47 13.90
N LEU A 90 4.04 -1.25 12.82
CA LEU A 90 4.41 -2.67 12.87
C LEU A 90 5.87 -2.87 13.23
N LYS A 91 6.80 -2.13 12.62
CA LYS A 91 8.24 -2.17 12.95
C LYS A 91 8.46 -1.92 14.44
N MET A 92 7.75 -0.95 15.02
CA MET A 92 7.77 -0.70 16.46
C MET A 92 7.20 -1.88 17.27
N MET A 93 6.05 -2.43 16.89
CA MET A 93 5.41 -3.56 17.60
C MET A 93 6.27 -4.83 17.57
N VAL A 94 6.90 -5.13 16.43
CA VAL A 94 7.83 -6.25 16.27
C VAL A 94 9.11 -6.01 17.07
N GLY A 95 9.66 -4.78 17.05
CA GLY A 95 10.82 -4.39 17.87
C GLY A 95 10.58 -4.55 19.38
N ASN A 96 9.37 -4.22 19.84
CA ASN A 96 8.95 -4.37 21.24
C ASN A 96 8.53 -5.80 21.62
N ARG A 97 8.69 -6.78 20.72
CA ARG A 97 8.27 -8.20 20.91
C ARG A 97 6.76 -8.38 21.15
N ARG A 98 5.94 -7.42 20.71
CA ARG A 98 4.47 -7.42 20.86
C ARG A 98 3.76 -7.85 19.58
N SER A 99 4.34 -8.79 18.83
CA SER A 99 3.81 -9.26 17.54
C SER A 99 2.43 -9.91 17.61
N GLU A 100 2.02 -10.40 18.77
CA GLU A 100 0.71 -11.08 18.95
C GLU A 100 -0.45 -10.09 19.06
N GLU A 101 -0.18 -8.85 19.49
CA GLU A 101 -1.16 -7.78 19.59
C GLU A 101 -1.44 -7.09 18.25
N VAL A 102 -0.65 -7.45 17.24
CA VAL A 102 -0.80 -6.94 15.88
C VAL A 102 -2.03 -7.54 15.19
N VAL A 103 -2.44 -8.74 15.60
CA VAL A 103 -3.53 -9.49 14.95
C VAL A 103 -4.87 -8.81 15.22
N ASP A 104 -5.70 -8.72 14.19
CA ASP A 104 -7.08 -8.24 14.30
C ASP A 104 -7.83 -8.97 15.43
N PRO A 105 -8.38 -8.24 16.42
CA PRO A 105 -9.23 -8.82 17.46
C PRO A 105 -10.45 -9.58 16.91
N ASN A 106 -10.94 -9.21 15.73
CA ASN A 106 -12.14 -9.77 15.09
C ASN A 106 -11.86 -10.95 14.16
N ILE A 107 -10.60 -11.41 14.04
CA ILE A 107 -10.28 -12.56 13.19
C ILE A 107 -10.93 -13.84 13.75
N GLY A 108 -11.74 -14.52 12.93
CA GLY A 108 -12.56 -15.65 13.38
C GLY A 108 -11.73 -16.82 13.97
N SER A 109 -10.58 -17.12 13.38
CA SER A 109 -9.62 -18.08 13.93
C SER A 109 -8.24 -17.46 14.03
N ARG A 110 -7.73 -17.31 15.25
CA ARG A 110 -6.37 -16.77 15.46
C ARG A 110 -5.31 -17.72 14.87
N PRO A 111 -4.37 -17.21 14.06
CA PRO A 111 -3.30 -18.03 13.52
C PRO A 111 -2.34 -18.49 14.64
N SER A 112 -1.63 -19.59 14.40
CA SER A 112 -0.56 -20.03 15.30
C SER A 112 0.56 -18.98 15.38
N ARG A 113 1.25 -18.88 16.52
CA ARG A 113 2.37 -17.95 16.70
C ARG A 113 3.45 -18.09 15.62
N THR A 114 3.67 -19.31 15.15
CA THR A 114 4.63 -19.61 14.07
C THR A 114 4.15 -19.08 12.71
N ALA A 115 2.87 -19.30 12.38
CA ALA A 115 2.30 -18.80 11.14
C ALA A 115 2.27 -17.27 11.13
N LEU A 116 1.88 -16.64 12.25
CA LEU A 116 1.88 -15.19 12.41
C LEU A 116 3.27 -14.60 12.23
N LYS A 117 4.29 -15.14 12.91
CA LYS A 117 5.67 -14.66 12.76
C LYS A 117 6.16 -14.78 11.32
N ARG A 118 5.86 -15.88 10.63
CA ARG A 118 6.23 -16.06 9.22
C ARG A 118 5.54 -15.02 8.35
N ALA A 119 4.23 -14.83 8.51
CA ALA A 119 3.46 -13.85 7.74
C ALA A 119 3.98 -12.41 7.95
N LEU A 120 4.23 -12.03 9.21
CA LEU A 120 4.81 -10.73 9.55
C LEU A 120 6.22 -10.54 8.97
N LEU A 121 7.07 -11.57 9.03
CA LEU A 121 8.41 -11.52 8.43
C LEU A 121 8.36 -11.42 6.91
N THR A 122 7.44 -12.14 6.26
CA THR A 122 7.23 -12.05 4.82
C THR A 122 6.77 -10.64 4.44
N ALA A 123 5.77 -10.10 5.15
CA ALA A 123 5.31 -8.75 4.92
C ALA A 123 6.44 -7.74 5.12
N LEU A 124 7.18 -7.78 6.23
CA LEU A 124 8.35 -6.93 6.49
C LEU A 124 9.49 -7.08 5.47
N ARG A 125 9.53 -8.16 4.69
CA ARG A 125 10.52 -8.33 3.63
C ARG A 125 10.08 -7.67 2.32
N CYS A 126 8.79 -7.46 2.14
CA CYS A 126 8.19 -6.77 1.01
C CYS A 126 8.29 -5.23 1.13
N VAL A 127 8.43 -4.70 2.35
CA VAL A 127 8.38 -3.26 2.68
C VAL A 127 9.69 -2.71 3.27
#